data_AF-Q0DAB3-F1
#
_entry.id   AF-Q0DAB3-F1
#
_cell.length_a   1.000
_cell.length_b   1.000
_cell.length_c   1.000
_cell.angle_alpha   90.00
_cell.angle_beta   90.00
_cell.angle_gamma   90.00
#
_symmetry.space_group_name_H-M   'P 1'
#
loop_
_entity.id
_entity.type
_entity.pdbx_description
1 polymer ?
#
loop_
_entity_poly.entity_id
_entity_poly.type
_entity_poly.pdbx_seq_one_letter_code
_entity_poly.pdbx_strand_id
1 'polypeptide(L)'
;MSADSAAAGRDALLDELRALMAAHSPSLHALVVPSEDAHQSEYVSERDKRRQFVSGFTGSAGLALITMKEALLWTDGRYFLQAEQQLTNRWKLMRMGEDPPVEVWIADNLSDEAVIGINPWCISVDTAQRYEHAFSKKHQTLFQLSSDLVDEIWKDRPPVNALPVFVQPVEYAGCSVTEKLKELR
;
A
#
# COMPACT_ATOMS: atom_id res chain seq x y z
N MET A 1 -5.26 -15.77 21.50
CA MET A 1 -4.30 -14.65 21.50
C MET A 1 -5.04 -13.43 22.01
N SER A 2 -4.58 -12.80 23.10
CA SER A 2 -5.21 -11.56 23.60
C SER A 2 -4.99 -10.42 22.61
N ALA A 3 -5.86 -9.41 22.60
CA ALA A 3 -5.70 -8.23 21.73
C ALA A 3 -4.30 -7.59 21.89
N ASP A 4 -3.77 -7.56 23.12
CA ASP A 4 -2.44 -7.05 23.44
C ASP A 4 -1.31 -7.82 22.74
N SER A 5 -1.42 -9.15 22.65
CA SER A 5 -0.40 -9.97 21.95
C SER A 5 -0.38 -9.70 20.45
N ALA A 6 -1.55 -9.45 19.85
CA ALA A 6 -1.64 -9.11 18.43
C ALA A 6 -1.11 -7.70 18.16
N ALA A 7 -1.40 -6.74 19.03
CA ALA A 7 -0.88 -5.38 18.95
C ALA A 7 0.65 -5.34 19.09
N ALA A 8 1.21 -6.04 20.09
CA ALA A 8 2.65 -6.13 20.29
C ALA A 8 3.36 -6.77 19.08
N GLY A 9 2.75 -7.79 18.46
CA GLY A 9 3.25 -8.37 17.22
C GLY A 9 3.29 -7.37 16.07
N ARG A 10 2.24 -6.55 15.88
CA ARG A 10 2.19 -5.52 14.84
C ARG A 10 3.22 -4.41 15.06
N ASP A 11 3.41 -3.99 16.31
CA ASP A 11 4.39 -2.97 16.63
C ASP A 11 5.82 -3.46 16.34
N ALA A 12 6.10 -4.76 16.50
CA ALA A 12 7.37 -5.35 16.09
C ALA A 12 7.57 -5.33 14.56
N LEU A 13 6.50 -5.55 13.77
CA LEU A 13 6.57 -5.46 12.30
C LEU A 13 7.02 -4.06 11.82
N LEU A 14 6.56 -3.00 12.48
CA LEU A 14 6.99 -1.63 12.19
C LEU A 14 8.49 -1.45 12.40
N ASP A 15 9.05 -2.03 13.46
CA ASP A 15 10.48 -1.91 13.76
C ASP A 15 11.33 -2.77 12.81
N GLU A 16 10.86 -3.96 12.44
CA GLU A 16 11.49 -4.81 11.40
C GLU A 16 11.51 -4.10 10.04
N LEU A 17 10.41 -3.47 9.63
CA LEU A 17 10.35 -2.69 8.39
C LEU A 17 11.30 -1.50 8.41
N ARG A 18 11.36 -0.74 9.50
CA ARG A 18 12.29 0.39 9.62
C ARG A 18 13.75 -0.06 9.56
N ALA A 19 14.07 -1.24 10.11
CA ALA A 19 15.39 -1.82 9.98
C ALA A 19 15.72 -2.17 8.52
N LEU A 20 14.78 -2.79 7.79
CA LEU A 20 14.95 -3.05 6.35
C LEU A 20 15.07 -1.78 5.52
N MET A 21 14.26 -0.75 5.80
CA MET A 21 14.32 0.55 5.15
C MET A 21 15.70 1.22 5.33
N ALA A 22 16.26 1.16 6.55
CA ALA A 22 17.59 1.70 6.83
C ALA A 22 18.71 0.91 6.12
N ALA A 23 18.59 -0.41 6.08
CA ALA A 23 19.57 -1.31 5.47
C ALA A 23 19.48 -1.39 3.93
N HIS A 24 18.38 -0.93 3.34
CA HIS A 24 18.21 -0.86 1.89
C HIS A 24 19.25 0.08 1.25
N SER A 25 19.57 -0.14 -0.03
CA SER A 25 20.50 0.69 -0.80
C SER A 25 19.81 1.24 -2.06
N PRO A 26 19.47 2.54 -2.12
CA PRO A 26 19.72 3.59 -1.12
C PRO A 26 18.83 3.44 0.13
N SER A 27 19.28 3.96 1.26
CA SER A 27 18.47 3.94 2.50
C SER A 27 17.18 4.73 2.31
N LEU A 28 16.07 4.14 2.73
CA LEU A 28 14.74 4.72 2.58
C LEU A 28 14.39 5.56 3.81
N HIS A 29 13.80 6.72 3.57
CA HIS A 29 13.28 7.62 4.61
C HIS A 29 11.80 7.37 4.88
N ALA A 30 11.07 6.89 3.88
CA ALA A 30 9.70 6.44 3.99
C ALA A 30 9.41 5.27 3.04
N LEU A 31 8.38 4.49 3.36
CA LEU A 31 7.83 3.40 2.57
C LEU A 31 6.33 3.61 2.41
N VAL A 32 5.85 3.61 1.17
CA VAL A 32 4.41 3.69 0.84
C VAL A 32 3.88 2.28 0.62
N VAL A 33 2.82 1.91 1.35
CA VAL A 33 2.16 0.60 1.27
C VAL A 33 0.68 0.81 0.93
N PRO A 34 0.30 0.76 -0.36
CA PRO A 34 -1.09 0.89 -0.81
C PRO A 34 -1.95 -0.32 -0.45
N SER A 35 -3.26 -0.21 -0.67
CA SER A 35 -4.19 -1.35 -0.55
C SER A 35 -4.22 -2.19 -1.83
N GLU A 36 -3.92 -1.56 -2.96
CA GLU A 36 -4.03 -2.06 -4.31
C GLU A 36 -2.97 -3.14 -4.61
N ASP A 37 -3.35 -4.11 -5.44
CA ASP A 37 -2.43 -5.09 -6.01
C ASP A 37 -1.87 -4.62 -7.37
N ALA A 38 -1.15 -5.50 -8.05
CA ALA A 38 -0.57 -5.25 -9.37
C ALA A 38 -1.60 -4.98 -10.48
N HIS A 39 -2.89 -5.20 -10.22
CA HIS A 39 -3.99 -5.06 -11.17
C HIS A 39 -4.97 -3.96 -10.76
N GLN A 40 -4.66 -3.19 -9.72
CA GLN A 40 -5.53 -2.15 -9.15
C GLN A 40 -6.90 -2.71 -8.75
N SER A 41 -6.91 -3.93 -8.21
CA SER A 41 -8.13 -4.59 -7.73
C SER A 41 -8.73 -3.84 -6.53
N GLU A 42 -10.05 -3.66 -6.51
CA GLU A 42 -10.77 -3.09 -5.35
C GLU A 42 -10.73 -4.02 -4.13
N TYR A 43 -10.86 -5.33 -4.36
CA TYR A 43 -10.73 -6.36 -3.34
C TYR A 43 -9.53 -7.25 -3.66
N VAL A 44 -8.44 -7.02 -2.96
CA VAL A 44 -7.20 -7.77 -3.18
C VAL A 44 -7.23 -9.14 -2.50
N SER A 45 -6.46 -10.08 -3.08
CA SER A 45 -6.28 -11.40 -2.50
C SER A 45 -5.59 -11.35 -1.14
N GLU A 46 -5.77 -12.37 -0.28
CA GLU A 46 -5.18 -12.36 1.08
C GLU A 46 -3.67 -12.12 1.08
N ARG A 47 -2.94 -12.62 0.07
CA ARG A 47 -1.48 -12.43 -0.05
C ARG A 47 -1.05 -11.02 -0.45
N ASP A 48 -1.98 -10.20 -0.94
CA ASP A 48 -1.74 -8.83 -1.38
C ASP A 48 -2.21 -7.79 -0.36
N LYS A 49 -2.81 -8.23 0.77
CA LYS A 49 -3.23 -7.39 1.90
C LYS A 49 -2.07 -6.88 2.75
N ARG A 50 -1.00 -6.38 2.13
CA ARG A 50 0.23 -5.89 2.76
C ARG A 50 -0.04 -4.79 3.77
N ARG A 51 -0.85 -3.79 3.42
CA ARG A 51 -1.27 -2.72 4.34
C ARG A 51 -1.99 -3.28 5.57
N GLN A 52 -2.87 -4.28 5.40
CA GLN A 52 -3.52 -4.93 6.55
C GLN A 52 -2.51 -5.68 7.42
N PHE A 53 -1.58 -6.40 6.81
CA PHE A 53 -0.54 -7.13 7.54
C PHE A 53 0.30 -6.19 8.43
N VAL A 54 0.76 -5.06 7.89
CA VAL A 54 1.62 -4.13 8.64
C VAL A 54 0.86 -3.27 9.67
N SER A 55 -0.38 -2.86 9.38
CA SER A 55 -1.13 -1.92 10.23
C SER A 55 -2.16 -2.59 11.14
N GLY A 56 -2.61 -3.80 10.80
CA GLY A 56 -3.77 -4.45 11.42
C GLY A 56 -5.12 -3.88 10.96
N PHE A 57 -5.14 -2.84 10.12
CA PHE A 57 -6.37 -2.25 9.61
C PHE A 57 -6.95 -3.07 8.45
N THR A 58 -8.20 -3.50 8.60
CA THR A 58 -8.88 -4.46 7.71
C THR A 58 -9.91 -3.81 6.77
N GLY A 59 -9.93 -2.48 6.66
CA GLY A 59 -10.81 -1.79 5.70
C GLY A 59 -10.42 -2.09 4.26
N SER A 60 -11.32 -1.96 3.29
CA SER A 60 -10.96 -2.26 1.88
C SER A 60 -10.09 -1.18 1.24
N ALA A 61 -10.22 0.08 1.67
CA ALA A 61 -9.46 1.21 1.12
C ALA A 61 -8.51 1.81 2.14
N GLY A 62 -7.33 2.27 1.69
CA GLY A 62 -6.40 3.05 2.51
C GLY A 62 -4.96 2.97 2.03
N LEU A 63 -4.12 3.85 2.55
CA LEU A 63 -2.71 3.96 2.20
C LEU A 63 -1.88 4.11 3.46
N ALA A 64 -0.97 3.18 3.71
CA ALA A 64 -0.03 3.29 4.82
C ALA A 64 1.27 3.98 4.36
N LEU A 65 1.74 4.93 5.16
CA LEU A 65 3.06 5.54 5.04
C LEU A 65 3.86 5.24 6.30
N ILE A 66 4.98 4.56 6.13
CA ILE A 66 5.87 4.23 7.24
C ILE A 66 7.13 5.05 7.05
N THR A 67 7.39 5.98 7.97
CA THR A 67 8.64 6.74 8.00
C THR A 67 9.58 6.14 9.05
N MET A 68 10.81 6.64 9.11
CA MET A 68 11.76 6.23 10.17
C MET A 68 11.27 6.55 11.59
N LYS A 69 10.29 7.45 11.76
CA LYS A 69 9.81 7.92 13.08
C LYS A 69 8.31 7.72 13.30
N GLU A 70 7.52 7.76 12.25
CA GLU A 70 6.05 7.75 12.31
C GLU A 70 5.48 6.63 11.43
N ALA A 71 4.26 6.21 11.73
CA ALA A 71 3.47 5.36 10.86
C ALA A 71 2.09 6.02 10.70
N LEU A 72 1.68 6.27 9.48
CA LEU A 72 0.46 7.01 9.16
C LEU A 72 -0.41 6.16 8.24
N LEU A 73 -1.73 6.22 8.39
CA LEU A 73 -2.68 5.51 7.54
C LEU A 73 -3.76 6.47 7.06
N TRP A 74 -3.81 6.72 5.75
CA TRP A 74 -4.90 7.42 5.11
C TRP A 74 -6.04 6.45 4.81
N THR A 75 -7.27 6.84 5.09
CA THR A 75 -8.47 6.13 4.64
C THR A 75 -9.63 7.11 4.47
N ASP A 76 -10.69 6.71 3.77
CA ASP A 76 -11.90 7.50 3.60
C ASP A 76 -12.88 7.37 4.80
N GLY A 77 -13.90 8.24 4.80
CA GLY A 77 -14.86 8.40 5.89
C GLY A 77 -15.67 7.16 6.26
N ARG A 78 -15.75 6.14 5.39
CA ARG A 78 -16.39 4.86 5.72
C ARG A 78 -15.66 4.12 6.85
N TYR A 79 -14.36 4.38 7.00
CA TYR A 79 -13.48 3.57 7.85
C TYR A 79 -12.85 4.33 9.01
N PHE A 80 -13.17 5.61 9.26
CA PHE A 80 -12.55 6.37 10.36
C PHE A 80 -12.68 5.67 11.71
N LEU A 81 -13.91 5.28 12.10
CA LEU A 81 -14.15 4.58 13.36
C LEU A 81 -13.46 3.22 13.40
N GLN A 82 -13.45 2.48 12.29
CA GLN A 82 -12.79 1.18 12.20
C GLN A 82 -11.27 1.33 12.36
N ALA A 83 -10.66 2.33 11.71
CA ALA A 83 -9.24 2.60 11.80
C ALA A 83 -8.85 2.99 13.24
N GLU A 84 -9.61 3.86 13.90
CA GLU A 84 -9.39 4.24 15.31
C GLU A 84 -9.44 3.04 16.26
N GLN A 85 -10.25 2.03 15.98
CA GLN A 85 -10.38 0.83 16.80
C GLN A 85 -9.30 -0.24 16.51
N GLN A 86 -8.81 -0.31 15.27
CA GLN A 86 -7.91 -1.38 14.83
C GLN A 86 -6.43 -1.01 14.89
N LEU A 87 -6.12 0.27 14.73
CA LEU A 87 -4.76 0.79 14.75
C LEU A 87 -4.20 0.85 16.17
N THR A 88 -2.91 0.56 16.32
CA THR A 88 -2.19 0.75 17.59
C THR A 88 -1.83 2.22 17.78
N ASN A 89 -1.40 2.60 18.99
CA ASN A 89 -0.97 3.98 19.29
C ASN A 89 0.28 4.45 18.52
N ARG A 90 0.98 3.54 17.83
CA ARG A 90 2.11 3.87 16.95
C ARG A 90 1.66 4.36 15.56
N TRP A 91 0.39 4.17 15.23
CA TRP A 91 -0.20 4.60 13.98
C TRP A 91 -1.02 5.86 14.17
N LYS A 92 -0.86 6.82 13.25
CA LYS A 92 -1.70 8.00 13.14
C LYS A 92 -2.70 7.81 12.01
N LEU A 93 -3.99 7.86 12.33
CA LEU A 93 -5.04 7.95 11.32
C LEU A 93 -4.97 9.31 10.63
N MET A 94 -4.97 9.29 9.30
CA MET A 94 -5.10 10.45 8.43
C MET A 94 -6.45 10.35 7.70
N ARG A 95 -7.34 11.31 7.94
CA ARG A 95 -8.72 11.31 7.44
C ARG A 95 -8.75 11.93 6.04
N MET A 96 -8.95 11.11 5.01
CA MET A 96 -9.04 11.62 3.63
C MET A 96 -10.20 12.63 3.52
N GLY A 97 -9.90 13.81 2.97
CA GLY A 97 -10.84 14.92 2.87
C GLY A 97 -10.76 15.94 4.03
N GLU A 98 -10.09 15.60 5.13
CA GLU A 98 -9.84 16.49 6.27
C GLU A 98 -8.33 16.79 6.43
N ASP A 99 -7.49 15.75 6.36
CA ASP A 99 -6.03 15.85 6.46
C ASP A 99 -5.36 16.08 5.10
N PRO A 100 -4.11 16.61 5.07
CA PRO A 100 -3.36 16.75 3.83
C PRO A 100 -3.22 15.43 3.06
N PRO A 101 -3.30 15.44 1.71
CA PRO A 101 -2.97 14.29 0.89
C PRO A 101 -1.56 13.77 1.19
N VAL A 102 -1.33 12.47 0.99
CA VAL A 102 -0.04 11.82 1.29
C VAL A 102 1.14 12.49 0.60
N GLU A 103 0.98 12.92 -0.65
CA GLU A 103 2.03 13.59 -1.43
C GLU A 103 2.42 14.95 -0.85
N VAL A 104 1.43 15.69 -0.34
CA VAL A 104 1.64 16.97 0.34
C VAL A 104 2.28 16.73 1.71
N TRP A 105 1.79 15.73 2.45
CA TRP A 105 2.35 15.39 3.75
C TRP A 105 3.83 14.99 3.65
N ILE A 106 4.19 14.14 2.68
CA ILE A 106 5.58 13.74 2.42
C ILE A 106 6.43 14.96 2.06
N ALA A 107 5.95 15.78 1.10
CA ALA A 107 6.66 16.96 0.64
C ALA A 107 6.92 17.95 1.79
N ASP A 108 5.98 18.10 2.73
CA ASP A 108 6.11 19.07 3.82
C ASP A 108 6.90 18.52 5.02
N ASN A 109 6.76 17.22 5.36
CA ASN A 109 7.28 16.65 6.61
C ASN A 109 8.59 15.88 6.48
N LEU A 110 8.91 15.31 5.30
CA LEU A 110 10.21 14.67 5.10
C LEU A 110 11.29 15.70 4.78
N SER A 111 12.55 15.31 5.03
CA SER A 111 13.72 16.13 4.76
C SER A 111 13.90 16.36 3.26
N ASP A 112 14.74 17.34 2.94
CA ASP A 112 15.28 17.51 1.59
C ASP A 112 16.03 16.23 1.19
N GLU A 113 15.97 15.88 -0.09
CA GLU A 113 16.59 14.68 -0.68
C GLU A 113 16.14 13.34 -0.07
N ALA A 114 15.02 13.33 0.69
CA ALA A 114 14.46 12.11 1.24
C ALA A 114 14.13 11.10 0.13
N VAL A 115 14.34 9.82 0.43
CA VAL A 115 14.09 8.70 -0.48
C VAL A 115 12.82 7.96 -0.03
N ILE A 116 11.81 7.93 -0.88
CA ILE A 116 10.50 7.32 -0.60
C ILE A 116 10.38 6.04 -1.42
N GLY A 117 10.44 4.89 -0.76
CA GLY A 117 10.28 3.59 -1.38
C GLY A 117 8.83 3.30 -1.73
N ILE A 118 8.59 2.78 -2.93
CA ILE A 118 7.30 2.26 -3.38
C ILE A 118 7.46 0.88 -4.01
N ASN A 119 6.40 0.06 -3.94
CA ASN A 119 6.27 -1.06 -4.85
C ASN A 119 5.72 -0.54 -6.20
N PRO A 120 6.52 -0.55 -7.29
CA PRO A 120 6.11 0.03 -8.57
C PRO A 120 4.93 -0.71 -9.22
N TRP A 121 4.63 -1.93 -8.80
CA TRP A 121 3.48 -2.68 -9.32
C TRP A 121 2.16 -2.25 -8.70
N CYS A 122 2.17 -1.72 -7.48
CA CYS A 122 0.96 -1.38 -6.74
C CYS A 122 0.53 0.09 -6.86
N ILE A 123 1.31 0.91 -7.56
CA ILE A 123 1.04 2.35 -7.75
C ILE A 123 0.82 2.63 -9.24
N SER A 124 -0.25 3.35 -9.57
CA SER A 124 -0.52 3.76 -10.94
C SER A 124 0.47 4.83 -11.44
N VAL A 125 0.70 4.90 -12.75
CA VAL A 125 1.58 5.90 -13.36
C VAL A 125 1.13 7.34 -13.03
N ASP A 126 -0.17 7.60 -13.03
CA ASP A 126 -0.73 8.90 -12.63
C ASP A 126 -0.35 9.27 -11.19
N THR A 127 -0.49 8.32 -10.26
CA THR A 127 -0.14 8.54 -8.85
C THR A 127 1.35 8.78 -8.68
N ALA A 128 2.20 8.00 -9.36
CA ALA A 128 3.64 8.20 -9.35
C ALA A 128 4.04 9.59 -9.86
N GLN A 129 3.44 10.04 -10.97
CA GLN A 129 3.68 11.38 -11.52
C GLN A 129 3.24 12.50 -10.57
N ARG A 130 2.10 12.34 -9.89
CA ARG A 130 1.67 13.28 -8.84
C ARG A 130 2.65 13.35 -7.67
N TYR A 131 3.16 12.19 -7.23
CA TYR A 131 4.16 12.13 -6.15
C TYR A 131 5.45 12.83 -6.57
N GLU A 132 6.00 12.47 -7.74
CA GLU A 132 7.21 13.10 -8.28
C GLU A 132 7.07 14.62 -8.42
N HIS A 133 5.89 15.10 -8.86
CA HIS A 133 5.62 16.54 -8.95
C HIS A 133 5.61 17.21 -7.57
N ALA A 134 4.98 16.62 -6.56
CA ALA A 134 4.98 17.16 -5.20
C ALA A 134 6.38 17.17 -4.57
N PHE A 135 7.19 16.16 -4.89
CA PHE A 135 8.51 15.91 -4.30
C PHE A 135 9.62 16.80 -4.89
N SER A 136 9.37 17.41 -6.06
CA SER A 136 10.37 18.16 -6.83
C SER A 136 10.94 19.35 -6.07
N LYS A 137 10.13 20.03 -5.24
CA LYS A 137 10.53 21.24 -4.50
C LYS A 137 11.66 20.98 -3.50
N LYS A 138 11.69 19.79 -2.89
CA LYS A 138 12.69 19.37 -1.90
C LYS A 138 13.68 18.35 -2.45
N HIS A 139 13.71 18.14 -3.77
CA HIS A 139 14.55 17.13 -4.42
C HIS A 139 14.40 15.71 -3.85
N GLN A 140 13.21 15.39 -3.33
CA GLN A 140 12.92 14.06 -2.79
C GLN A 140 12.78 13.06 -3.94
N THR A 141 13.20 11.81 -3.71
CA THR A 141 13.24 10.76 -4.73
C THR A 141 12.15 9.72 -4.48
N LEU A 142 11.31 9.50 -5.49
CA LEU A 142 10.41 8.35 -5.53
C LEU A 142 11.18 7.12 -6.02
N PHE A 143 11.52 6.21 -5.10
CA PHE A 143 12.36 5.06 -5.38
C PHE A 143 11.53 3.80 -5.62
N GLN A 144 11.70 3.21 -6.81
CA GLN A 144 11.04 1.96 -7.18
C GLN A 144 11.79 0.76 -6.61
N LEU A 145 11.16 0.03 -5.70
CA LEU A 145 11.75 -1.16 -5.08
C LEU A 145 11.70 -2.36 -6.03
N SER A 146 12.79 -3.13 -6.07
CA SER A 146 12.84 -4.39 -6.84
C SER A 146 12.08 -5.53 -6.15
N SER A 147 12.02 -5.51 -4.82
CA SER A 147 11.25 -6.42 -3.97
C SER A 147 10.41 -5.61 -2.99
N ASP A 148 9.23 -6.12 -2.64
CA ASP A 148 8.40 -5.48 -1.63
C ASP A 148 8.93 -5.80 -0.22
N LEU A 149 9.38 -4.79 0.53
CA LEU A 149 9.94 -4.98 1.87
C LEU A 149 8.93 -5.59 2.86
N VAL A 150 7.62 -5.41 2.63
CA VAL A 150 6.59 -6.05 3.44
C VAL A 150 6.59 -7.56 3.22
N ASP A 151 6.86 -8.01 1.99
CA ASP A 151 6.92 -9.44 1.69
C ASP A 151 8.13 -10.12 2.37
N GLU A 152 9.22 -9.38 2.64
CA GLU A 152 10.42 -9.90 3.28
C GLU A 152 10.22 -10.22 4.77
N ILE A 153 9.36 -9.46 5.47
CA ILE A 153 9.02 -9.70 6.89
C ILE A 153 7.79 -10.60 7.06
N TRP A 154 6.99 -10.82 6.00
CA TRP A 154 5.75 -11.60 6.05
C TRP A 154 6.01 -13.11 5.94
N LYS A 155 6.52 -13.70 7.04
CA LYS A 155 6.98 -15.10 7.10
C LYS A 155 5.89 -16.14 6.77
N ASP A 156 4.64 -15.85 7.12
CA ASP A 156 3.46 -16.70 6.93
C ASP A 156 2.53 -16.15 5.83
N ARG A 157 3.10 -15.45 4.84
CA ARG A 157 2.34 -14.88 3.73
C ARG A 157 1.50 -15.96 3.03
N PRO A 158 0.19 -15.72 2.81
CA PRO A 158 -0.67 -16.67 2.12
C PRO A 158 -0.13 -17.05 0.73
N PRO A 159 -0.26 -18.33 0.31
CA PRO A 159 0.16 -18.75 -1.01
C PRO A 159 -0.73 -18.15 -2.10
N VAL A 160 -0.26 -18.19 -3.35
CA VAL A 160 -1.09 -17.83 -4.50
C VAL A 160 -2.25 -18.82 -4.61
N ASN A 161 -3.49 -18.30 -4.63
CA ASN A 161 -4.70 -19.10 -4.81
C ASN A 161 -5.17 -19.03 -6.29
N ALA A 162 -4.54 -19.83 -7.15
CA ALA A 162 -4.90 -19.90 -8.57
C ALA A 162 -6.09 -20.87 -8.77
N LEU A 163 -7.30 -20.31 -8.89
CA LEU A 163 -8.49 -21.09 -9.25
C LEU A 163 -8.54 -21.33 -10.77
N PRO A 164 -9.10 -22.48 -11.23
CA PRO A 164 -9.27 -22.72 -12.65
C PRO A 164 -10.12 -21.64 -13.33
N VAL A 165 -9.65 -21.13 -14.46
CA VAL A 165 -10.45 -20.26 -15.32
C VAL A 165 -11.40 -21.11 -16.17
N PHE A 166 -12.57 -20.57 -16.49
CA PHE A 166 -13.53 -21.20 -17.40
C PHE A 166 -13.94 -20.22 -18.51
N VAL A 167 -14.32 -20.76 -19.66
CA VAL A 167 -14.78 -19.95 -20.79
C VAL A 167 -16.26 -19.61 -20.58
N GLN A 168 -16.59 -18.31 -20.51
CA GLN A 168 -17.99 -17.86 -20.43
C GLN A 168 -18.70 -18.16 -21.76
N PRO A 169 -19.78 -18.96 -21.79
CA PRO A 169 -20.51 -19.26 -23.02
C PRO A 169 -21.05 -18.01 -23.71
N VAL A 170 -21.04 -17.99 -25.05
CA VAL A 170 -21.44 -16.83 -25.85
C VAL A 170 -22.90 -16.42 -25.58
N GLU A 171 -23.79 -17.39 -25.32
CA GLU A 171 -25.19 -17.14 -24.93
C GLU A 171 -25.34 -16.24 -23.69
N TYR A 172 -24.34 -16.22 -22.80
CA TYR A 172 -24.28 -15.34 -21.64
C TYR A 172 -23.37 -14.12 -21.85
N ALA A 173 -22.37 -14.22 -22.73
CA ALA A 173 -21.41 -13.13 -22.98
C ALA A 173 -21.90 -12.08 -23.98
N GLY A 174 -22.92 -12.38 -24.78
CA GLY A 174 -23.51 -11.50 -25.80
C GLY A 174 -22.71 -11.36 -27.09
N CYS A 175 -21.39 -11.52 -27.04
CA CYS A 175 -20.50 -11.54 -28.20
C CYS A 175 -19.27 -12.42 -27.96
N SER A 176 -18.72 -12.95 -29.04
CA SER A 176 -17.53 -13.80 -29.03
C SER A 176 -16.23 -13.01 -28.77
N VAL A 177 -15.17 -13.71 -28.36
CA VAL A 177 -13.82 -13.11 -28.22
C VAL A 177 -13.35 -12.49 -29.54
N THR A 178 -13.61 -13.14 -30.66
CA THR A 178 -13.23 -12.65 -32.00
C THR A 178 -13.88 -11.31 -32.33
N GLU A 179 -15.17 -11.15 -32.01
CA GLU A 179 -15.90 -9.89 -32.22
C GLU A 179 -15.36 -8.78 -31.32
N LYS A 180 -15.17 -9.05 -30.01
CA LYS A 180 -14.57 -8.10 -29.07
C LYS A 180 -13.19 -7.62 -29.53
N LEU A 181 -12.36 -8.53 -30.03
CA LEU A 181 -11.03 -8.19 -30.56
C LEU A 181 -11.09 -7.40 -31.87
N LYS A 182 -12.15 -7.57 -32.67
CA LYS A 182 -12.35 -6.78 -33.90
C LYS A 182 -12.81 -5.36 -33.61
N GLU A 183 -13.61 -5.14 -32.55
CA GLU A 183 -14.03 -3.80 -32.14
C GLU A 183 -12.91 -3.00 -31.47
N LEU A 184 -12.02 -3.69 -30.75
CA LEU A 184 -10.88 -3.05 -30.07
C LEU A 184 -9.75 -2.61 -31.02
N ARG A 185 -9.65 -3.23 -32.20
CA ARG A 185 -8.55 -3.06 -33.16
C ARG A 185 -8.94 -2.16 -34.33
#